data_AF-A0A537ZDR6-F1
#
_entry.id   AF-A0A537ZDR6-F1
#
_cell.length_a   1.000
_cell.length_b   1.000
_cell.length_c   1.000
_cell.angle_alpha   90.00
_cell.angle_beta   90.00
_cell.angle_gamma   90.00
#
_symmetry.space_group_name_H-M   'P 1'
#
loop_
_entity.id
_entity.type
_entity.pdbx_description
1 polymer ?
#
loop_
_entity_poly.entity_id
_entity_poly.type
_entity_poly.pdbx_seq_one_letter_code
_entity_poly.pdbx_strand_id
1 'polypeptide(L)' 'MEVVGRGAVTIVDGSRARTDAYQGKGHRPLMVSGVVLHSLPAGYWFDLRARTLLPGAVRGEEREASE' A
#
# COMPACT_ATOMS: atom_id res chain seq x y z
N MET A 1 -3.37 5.27 -10.15
CA MET A 1 -4.51 4.77 -9.38
C MET A 1 -4.80 5.79 -8.30
N GLU A 2 -6.06 6.16 -8.13
CA GLU A 2 -6.53 7.05 -7.06
C GLU A 2 -7.27 6.23 -5.99
N VAL A 3 -7.08 6.57 -4.72
CA VAL A 3 -7.89 6.01 -3.63
C VAL A 3 -9.09 6.90 -3.39
N VAL A 4 -10.28 6.32 -3.48
CA VAL A 4 -11.57 7.00 -3.26
C VAL A 4 -12.34 6.34 -2.12
N GLY A 5 -13.16 7.12 -1.42
CA GLY A 5 -14.01 6.65 -0.32
C GLY A 5 -13.51 7.09 1.07
N ARG A 6 -13.96 6.41 2.12
CA ARG A 6 -13.65 6.74 3.53
C ARG A 6 -12.59 5.84 4.17
N GLY A 7 -12.06 4.89 3.41
CA GLY A 7 -11.10 3.89 3.89
C GLY A 7 -9.68 4.16 3.39
N ALA A 8 -8.82 3.16 3.61
CA ALA A 8 -7.48 3.12 3.05
C ALA A 8 -7.30 1.89 2.17
N VAL A 9 -6.47 2.03 1.14
CA VAL A 9 -6.00 0.91 0.33
C VAL A 9 -4.58 0.58 0.76
N THR A 10 -4.34 -0.68 1.13
CA THR A 10 -2.98 -1.16 1.41
C THR A 10 -2.43 -1.90 0.20
N ILE A 11 -1.31 -1.42 -0.32
CA ILE A 11 -0.56 -2.08 -1.39
C ILE A 11 0.67 -2.73 -0.76
N VAL A 12 0.87 -4.02 -1.09
CA VAL A 12 2.09 -4.75 -0.75
C VAL A 12 2.89 -4.96 -2.03
N ASP A 13 4.00 -4.22 -2.19
CA ASP A 13 4.93 -4.42 -3.29
C ASP A 13 5.97 -5.48 -2.90
N GLY A 14 5.79 -6.68 -3.46
CA GLY A 14 6.69 -7.82 -3.29
C GLY A 14 7.80 -7.93 -4.33
N SER A 15 8.05 -6.91 -5.15
CA SER A 15 9.00 -6.99 -6.26
C SER A 15 10.44 -7.30 -5.87
N ARG A 16 10.82 -7.04 -4.61
CA ARG A 16 12.12 -7.39 -4.02
C ARG A 16 11.96 -8.36 -2.85
N ALA A 17 10.78 -8.94 -2.67
CA ALA A 17 10.51 -9.80 -1.54
C ALA A 17 11.30 -11.10 -1.64
N ARG A 18 11.85 -11.53 -0.50
CA ARG A 18 12.27 -12.90 -0.26
C ARG A 18 11.25 -13.55 0.66
N THR A 19 10.81 -14.74 0.31
CA THR A 19 9.84 -15.49 1.11
C THR A 19 10.07 -16.99 1.03
N ASP A 20 9.76 -17.68 2.12
CA ASP A 20 9.69 -19.14 2.20
C ASP A 20 8.25 -19.67 1.98
N ALA A 21 7.33 -18.83 1.51
CA ALA A 21 5.92 -19.19 1.30
C ALA A 21 5.72 -20.43 0.43
N TYR A 22 6.63 -20.70 -0.50
CA TYR A 22 6.59 -21.91 -1.33
C TYR A 22 6.81 -23.22 -0.54
N GLN A 23 7.45 -23.15 0.63
CA GLN A 23 7.64 -24.27 1.55
C GLN A 23 6.52 -24.36 2.59
N GLY A 24 5.75 -23.27 2.76
CA GLY A 24 4.67 -23.17 3.73
C GLY A 24 3.60 -24.22 3.49
N LYS A 25 3.34 -25.07 4.49
CA LYS A 25 2.22 -26.01 4.51
C LYS A 25 1.37 -25.75 5.76
N GLY A 26 0.05 -25.67 5.58
CA GLY A 26 -0.90 -25.47 6.66
C GLY A 26 -0.74 -24.11 7.34
N HIS A 27 -0.72 -24.11 8.68
CA HIS A 27 -0.71 -22.93 9.54
C HIS A 27 0.71 -22.52 10.01
N ARG A 28 1.76 -23.03 9.34
CA ARG A 28 3.13 -22.66 9.72
C ARG A 28 3.39 -21.19 9.41
N PRO A 29 4.16 -20.47 10.26
CA PRO A 29 4.54 -19.09 10.00
C PRO A 29 5.27 -18.94 8.66
N LEU A 30 5.09 -17.79 8.01
CA LEU A 30 5.75 -17.44 6.76
C LEU A 30 6.77 -16.32 7.00
N MET A 31 7.96 -16.48 6.45
CA MET A 31 8.95 -15.41 6.37
C MET A 31 8.70 -14.60 5.09
N VAL A 32 8.62 -13.29 5.25
CA VAL A 32 8.59 -12.33 4.14
C VAL A 32 9.50 -11.17 4.49
N SER A 33 10.50 -10.90 3.66
CA SER A 33 11.47 -9.82 3.88
C SER A 33 11.68 -9.03 2.59
N GLY A 34 11.87 -7.71 2.71
CA GLY A 34 12.12 -6.82 1.56
C GLY A 34 10.88 -6.40 0.80
N VAL A 35 9.69 -6.50 1.41
CA VAL A 35 8.46 -5.89 0.90
C VAL A 35 8.41 -4.40 1.21
N VAL A 36 7.78 -3.63 0.32
CA VAL A 36 7.37 -2.25 0.62
C VAL A 36 5.86 -2.24 0.84
N LEU A 37 5.42 -1.62 1.94
CA LEU A 37 4.01 -1.47 2.26
C LEU A 37 3.62 0.00 2.07
N HIS A 38 2.60 0.23 1.25
CA HIS A 38 1.98 1.53 1.08
C HIS A 38 0.57 1.49 1.66
N SER A 39 0.33 2.26 2.73
CA SER A 39 -1.02 2.52 3.22
C SER A 39 -1.47 3.86 2.64
N LEU A 40 -2.50 3.84 1.79
CA LEU A 40 -2.95 4.98 1.02
C LEU A 40 -4.37 5.37 1.46
N PRO A 41 -4.54 6.46 2.22
CA PRO A 41 -5.83 7.04 2.50
C PRO A 41 -6.50 7.61 1.24
N ALA A 42 -7.75 8.04 1.39
CA ALA A 42 -8.48 8.72 0.32
C ALA A 42 -7.75 9.97 -0.21
N GLY A 43 -7.85 10.20 -1.52
CA GLY A 43 -7.19 11.30 -2.21
C GLY A 43 -5.75 11.02 -2.64
N TYR A 44 -5.14 9.91 -2.19
CA TYR A 44 -3.79 9.56 -2.58
C TYR A 44 -3.72 8.96 -3.99
N TRP A 45 -2.66 9.33 -4.72
CA TRP A 45 -2.39 8.84 -6.07
C TRP A 45 -1.13 7.98 -6.10
N PHE A 46 -1.23 6.79 -6.68
CA PHE A 46 -0.15 5.82 -6.80
C PHE A 46 0.07 5.41 -8.26
N ASP A 47 1.32 5.43 -8.71
CA ASP A 47 1.71 4.88 -10.00
C ASP A 47 2.01 3.38 -9.86
N LEU A 48 1.13 2.53 -10.42
CA LEU A 48 1.25 1.07 -10.36
C LEU A 48 2.39 0.52 -11.22
N ARG A 49 2.81 1.25 -12.26
CA ARG A 49 3.90 0.83 -13.15
C ARG A 49 5.25 1.16 -12.52
N ALA A 50 5.41 2.39 -12.05
CA ALA A 50 6.61 2.81 -11.35
C ALA A 50 6.71 2.20 -9.93
N ARG A 51 5.57 1.83 -9.33
CA ARG A 51 5.41 1.36 -7.94
C ARG A 51 5.82 2.44 -6.95
N THR A 52 5.33 3.66 -7.18
CA THR A 52 5.69 4.84 -6.39
C THR A 52 4.47 5.68 -6.06
N LEU A 53 4.51 6.30 -4.89
CA LEU A 53 3.58 7.36 -4.53
C LEU A 53 3.86 8.60 -5.39
N LEU A 54 2.81 9.25 -5.88
CA LEU A 54 2.95 10.49 -6.66
C LEU A 54 2.96 11.73 -5.74
N PRO A 55 3.80 12.75 -6.03
CA PRO A 55 3.80 14.01 -5.31
C PRO A 55 2.46 14.78 -5.47
N GLY A 56 2.00 15.47 -4.44
CA GLY A 56 0.77 16.29 -4.49
C GLY A 56 -0.55 15.53 -4.25
N ALA A 57 -0.45 14.32 -3.72
CA ALA A 57 -1.53 13.36 -3.49
C ALA A 57 -2.47 13.69 -2.30
N VAL A 58 -2.69 14.97 -2.00
CA VAL A 58 -3.61 15.39 -0.93
C VAL A 58 -4.53 16.47 -1.47
N ARG A 59 -5.72 16.05 -1.91
CA ARG A 59 -6.85 16.96 -2.16
C ARG A 59 -7.88 16.92 -1.03
N GLY A 60 -7.65 16.09 0.00
CA GLY A 60 -8.64 15.70 1.02
C GLY A 60 -8.45 16.32 2.42
N GLU A 61 -7.24 16.73 2.81
CA GLU A 61 -6.97 17.23 4.18
C GLU A 61 -7.65 18.58 4.48
N GLU A 62 -7.97 19.40 3.48
CA GLU A 62 -8.68 20.68 3.69
C GLU A 62 -10.10 20.52 4.25
N ARG A 63 -10.69 19.31 4.23
CA ARG A 63 -12.07 19.07 4.70
C ARG A 63 -12.17 18.54 6.12
N GLU A 64 -11.17 17.81 6.62
CA GLU A 64 -11.19 17.21 7.97
C GLU A 64 -10.67 18.16 9.06
N ALA A 65 -9.87 19.18 8.71
CA ALA A 65 -9.36 20.16 9.68
C ALA A 65 -10.39 21.24 10.08
N SER A 66 -11.64 21.14 9.61
CA SER A 66 -12.71 22.13 9.82
C SER A 66 -13.91 21.60 10.64
N GLU A 67 -13.87 20.36 11.14
CA GLU A 67 -14.93 19.76 11.98
C GLU A 67 -14.53 19.67 13.46
#